data_AF-A0A6N8Y7Y0-F1
#
_entry.id   AF-A0A6N8Y7Y0-F1
#
_cell.length_a   1.000
_cell.length_b   1.000
_cell.length_c   1.000
_cell.angle_alpha   90.00
_cell.angle_beta   90.00
_cell.angle_gamma   90.00
#
_symmetry.space_group_name_H-M   'P 1'
#
loop_
_entity.id
_entity.type
_entity.pdbx_description
1 polymer ?
#
loop_
_entity_poly.entity_id
_entity_poly.type
_entity_poly.pdbx_seq_one_letter_code
_entity_poly.pdbx_strand_id
1 'polypeptide(L)'
;MTDTASAPSAAEVDAATVRAEVEAFCDEQWDPDLTVEQWWCLLAGAGYAHPMLPPGAGGLGYGQDQAALVSLVLAERGVLGPPGGLGRMLAAPTIAIHGTPEQIERYVGEILDGRVGWCQLFSEPNAGSDLASLQCRAERDGDEWVITGQKVWTSGGQVSDMGMLLARTDPDLPKHAGISWFAFDMDQPGVEVRPLTEMTGRALFNEVFIDE
;
A
#
# COMPACT_ATOMS: atom_id res chain seq x y z
N MET A 1 6.65 10.88 26.79
CA MET A 1 6.86 12.10 26.01
C MET A 1 7.63 11.69 24.76
N THR A 2 6.92 11.21 23.75
CA THR A 2 7.50 11.01 22.42
C THR A 2 7.51 12.37 21.77
N ASP A 3 8.73 12.85 21.53
CA ASP A 3 9.04 14.05 20.77
C ASP A 3 8.51 13.85 19.35
N THR A 4 7.38 14.47 19.05
CA THR A 4 6.83 14.52 17.69
C THR A 4 7.76 15.42 16.91
N ALA A 5 8.83 14.85 16.35
CA ALA A 5 9.71 15.55 15.43
C ALA A 5 8.83 16.22 14.37
N SER A 6 8.79 17.56 14.42
CA SER A 6 8.08 18.38 13.44
C SER A 6 8.52 17.94 12.05
N ALA A 7 7.56 17.45 11.25
CA ALA A 7 7.79 17.21 9.84
C ALA A 7 8.37 18.49 9.22
N PRO A 8 9.41 18.41 8.37
CA PRO A 8 9.91 19.58 7.67
C PRO A 8 8.74 20.24 6.94
N SER A 9 8.65 21.57 7.08
CA SER A 9 7.67 22.39 6.36
C SER A 9 7.69 22.00 4.89
N ALA A 10 6.55 21.52 4.37
CA ALA A 10 6.35 21.42 2.94
C ALA A 10 6.79 22.75 2.31
N ALA A 11 7.56 22.69 1.22
CA ALA A 11 7.92 23.88 0.48
C ALA A 11 6.62 24.68 0.23
N GLU A 12 6.68 26.00 0.42
CA GLU A 12 5.58 26.96 0.25
C GLU A 12 5.18 27.08 -1.24
N VAL A 13 4.88 25.97 -1.91
CA VAL A 13 4.35 25.95 -3.27
C VAL A 13 2.88 26.32 -3.17
N ASP A 14 2.53 27.48 -3.68
CA ASP A 14 1.15 27.95 -3.67
C ASP A 14 0.26 27.12 -4.61
N ALA A 15 -1.05 27.21 -4.38
CA ALA A 15 -2.03 26.46 -5.15
C ALA A 15 -2.01 26.78 -6.65
N ALA A 16 -1.67 28.02 -7.03
CA ALA A 16 -1.61 28.41 -8.44
C ALA A 16 -0.46 27.69 -9.16
N THR A 17 0.68 27.57 -8.49
CA THR A 17 1.86 26.86 -8.98
C THR A 17 1.59 25.37 -9.12
N VAL A 18 1.06 24.72 -8.07
CA VAL A 18 0.68 23.29 -8.14
C VAL A 18 -0.28 23.02 -9.29
N ARG A 19 -1.31 23.85 -9.47
CA ARG A 19 -2.26 23.71 -10.58
C ARG A 19 -1.55 23.82 -11.92
N ALA A 20 -0.75 24.86 -12.13
CA ALA A 20 -0.06 25.10 -13.38
C ALA A 20 0.90 23.95 -13.75
N GLU A 21 1.60 23.39 -12.76
CA GLU A 21 2.50 22.25 -12.96
C GLU A 21 1.74 20.98 -13.37
N VAL A 22 0.64 20.65 -12.67
CA VAL A 22 -0.17 19.47 -12.99
C VAL A 22 -0.86 19.63 -14.35
N GLU A 23 -1.36 20.83 -14.68
CA GLU A 23 -1.93 21.12 -16.00
C GLU A 23 -0.89 20.97 -17.11
N ALA A 24 0.29 21.55 -16.95
CA ALA A 24 1.39 21.43 -17.92
C ALA A 24 1.84 19.97 -18.09
N PHE A 25 1.93 19.20 -17.00
CA PHE A 25 2.22 17.77 -17.04
C PHE A 25 1.15 17.02 -17.85
N CYS A 26 -0.14 17.30 -17.64
CA CYS A 26 -1.20 16.69 -18.44
C CYS A 26 -1.11 17.07 -19.92
N ASP A 27 -0.82 18.35 -20.23
CA ASP A 27 -0.66 18.80 -21.62
C ASP A 27 0.49 18.12 -22.35
N GLU A 28 1.59 17.84 -21.65
CA GLU A 28 2.78 17.23 -22.24
C GLU A 28 2.70 15.70 -22.31
N GLN A 29 2.18 15.05 -21.27
CA GLN A 29 2.34 13.62 -21.06
C GLN A 29 1.08 12.79 -21.35
N TRP A 30 -0.13 13.40 -21.32
CA TRP A 30 -1.36 12.65 -21.54
C TRP A 30 -1.59 12.40 -23.03
N ASP A 31 -1.76 11.13 -23.38
CA ASP A 31 -2.20 10.68 -24.70
C ASP A 31 -3.22 9.55 -24.51
N PRO A 32 -4.44 9.65 -25.10
CA PRO A 32 -5.46 8.61 -24.99
C PRO A 32 -5.06 7.25 -25.55
N ASP A 33 -4.01 7.17 -26.37
CA ASP A 33 -3.46 5.92 -26.89
C ASP A 33 -2.48 5.24 -25.91
N LEU A 34 -2.12 5.89 -24.79
CA LEU A 34 -1.35 5.26 -23.73
C LEU A 34 -2.13 4.13 -23.07
N THR A 35 -1.42 3.05 -22.77
CA THR A 35 -1.94 2.05 -21.84
C THR A 35 -2.04 2.63 -20.43
N VAL A 36 -2.90 2.03 -19.61
CA VAL A 36 -3.06 2.40 -18.19
C VAL A 36 -1.72 2.30 -17.44
N GLU A 37 -0.95 1.24 -17.70
CA GLU A 37 0.38 1.03 -17.12
C GLU A 37 1.35 2.17 -17.46
N GLN A 38 1.44 2.54 -18.75
CA GLN A 38 2.31 3.64 -19.17
C GLN A 38 1.93 4.96 -18.51
N TRP A 39 0.63 5.26 -18.43
CA TRP A 39 0.16 6.48 -17.78
C TRP A 39 0.44 6.50 -16.27
N TRP A 40 0.23 5.37 -15.59
CA TRP A 40 0.56 5.27 -14.16
C TRP A 40 2.06 5.36 -13.89
N CYS A 41 2.92 4.81 -14.74
CA CYS A 41 4.37 5.03 -14.69
C CYS A 41 4.72 6.53 -14.79
N LEU A 42 4.06 7.29 -15.67
CA LEU A 42 4.28 8.73 -15.80
C LEU A 42 3.83 9.49 -14.55
N LEU A 43 2.64 9.18 -14.02
CA LEU A 43 2.14 9.77 -12.77
C LEU A 43 3.05 9.45 -11.58
N ALA A 44 3.54 8.22 -11.47
CA ALA A 44 4.45 7.80 -10.41
C ALA A 44 5.81 8.51 -10.54
N GLY A 45 6.37 8.57 -11.75
CA GLY A 45 7.64 9.27 -12.01
C GLY A 45 7.59 10.78 -11.72
N ALA A 46 6.42 11.40 -11.91
CA ALA A 46 6.19 12.82 -11.57
C ALA A 46 5.82 13.04 -10.09
N GLY A 47 5.67 11.97 -9.29
CA GLY A 47 5.24 12.06 -7.89
C GLY A 47 3.75 12.33 -7.68
N TYR A 48 2.96 12.42 -8.76
CA TYR A 48 1.51 12.63 -8.69
C TYR A 48 0.72 11.38 -8.30
N ALA A 49 1.34 10.20 -8.34
CA ALA A 49 0.73 8.99 -7.83
C ALA A 49 0.41 9.10 -6.33
N HIS A 50 1.34 9.58 -5.51
CA HIS A 50 1.09 9.82 -4.08
C HIS A 50 1.82 11.09 -3.62
N PRO A 51 1.29 12.29 -3.93
CA PRO A 51 2.01 13.57 -3.75
C PRO A 51 2.49 13.82 -2.32
N MET A 52 1.78 13.27 -1.33
CA MET A 52 2.12 13.41 0.08
C MET A 52 3.32 12.58 0.57
N LEU A 53 3.75 11.56 -0.18
CA LEU A 53 4.96 10.82 0.20
C LEU A 53 6.18 11.75 0.10
N PRO A 54 7.22 11.53 0.90
CA PRO A 54 8.45 12.31 0.76
C PRO A 54 9.08 12.07 -0.62
N PRO A 55 9.88 13.02 -1.15
CA PRO A 55 10.59 12.85 -2.42
C PRO A 55 11.44 11.57 -2.50
N GLY A 56 12.07 11.16 -1.40
CA GLY A 56 12.84 9.92 -1.33
C GLY A 56 12.02 8.62 -1.43
N ALA A 57 10.69 8.70 -1.40
CA ALA A 57 9.78 7.58 -1.53
C ALA A 57 8.80 7.75 -2.71
N GLY A 58 9.15 8.56 -3.71
CA GLY A 58 8.36 8.72 -4.93
C GLY A 58 7.17 9.68 -4.84
N GLY A 59 7.12 10.55 -3.81
CA GLY A 59 6.15 11.64 -3.74
C GLY A 59 6.79 13.02 -3.90
N LEU A 60 6.06 14.07 -3.51
CA LEU A 60 6.50 15.47 -3.60
C LEU A 60 6.63 16.15 -2.23
N GLY A 61 6.29 15.45 -1.15
CA GLY A 61 6.22 16.01 0.20
C GLY A 61 5.09 17.03 0.38
N TYR A 62 4.04 16.93 -0.44
CA TYR A 62 2.91 17.86 -0.41
C TYR A 62 2.02 17.68 0.83
N GLY A 63 1.38 18.77 1.24
CA GLY A 63 0.30 18.75 2.22
C GLY A 63 -1.03 18.23 1.64
N GLN A 64 -2.02 18.04 2.51
CA GLN A 64 -3.35 17.53 2.14
C GLN A 64 -4.04 18.39 1.06
N ASP A 65 -4.01 19.72 1.21
CA ASP A 65 -4.67 20.64 0.27
C ASP A 65 -4.02 20.59 -1.12
N GLN A 66 -2.69 20.49 -1.18
CA GLN A 66 -1.95 20.37 -2.43
C GLN A 66 -2.23 19.02 -3.10
N ALA A 67 -2.25 17.91 -2.35
CA ALA A 67 -2.58 16.58 -2.90
C ALA A 67 -4.04 16.48 -3.38
N ALA A 68 -4.97 17.12 -2.68
CA ALA A 68 -6.36 17.26 -3.11
C ALA A 68 -6.45 18.07 -4.41
N LEU A 69 -5.67 19.15 -4.53
CA LEU A 69 -5.60 19.96 -5.74
C LEU A 69 -5.04 19.17 -6.94
N VAL A 70 -3.97 18.39 -6.77
CA VAL A 70 -3.46 17.48 -7.83
C VAL A 70 -4.59 16.57 -8.32
N SER A 71 -5.31 15.92 -7.41
CA SER A 71 -6.42 15.01 -7.75
C SER A 71 -7.56 15.73 -8.47
N LEU A 72 -7.89 16.97 -8.04
CA LEU A 72 -8.90 17.80 -8.66
C LEU A 72 -8.51 18.17 -10.10
N VAL A 73 -7.27 18.61 -10.33
CA VAL A 73 -6.79 19.00 -11.66
C VAL A 73 -6.82 17.80 -12.62
N LEU A 74 -6.31 16.63 -12.20
CA LEU A 74 -6.39 15.41 -13.02
C LEU A 74 -7.84 15.09 -13.43
N ALA A 75 -8.79 15.21 -12.50
CA ALA A 75 -10.21 14.99 -12.79
C ALA A 75 -10.80 16.06 -13.73
N GLU A 76 -10.49 17.35 -13.53
CA GLU A 76 -10.91 18.45 -14.41
C GLU A 76 -10.38 18.31 -15.84
N ARG A 77 -9.15 17.78 -15.97
CA ARG A 77 -8.51 17.47 -17.25
C ARG A 77 -9.07 16.21 -17.92
N GLY A 78 -9.90 15.45 -17.22
CA GLY A 78 -10.51 14.22 -17.74
C GLY A 78 -9.51 13.08 -17.96
N VAL A 79 -8.36 13.10 -17.29
CA VAL A 79 -7.33 12.05 -17.38
C VAL A 79 -7.54 11.01 -16.29
N LEU A 80 -6.99 9.81 -16.50
CA LEU A 80 -7.10 8.74 -15.51
C LEU A 80 -6.32 9.11 -14.22
N GLY A 81 -6.89 8.85 -13.05
CA GLY A 81 -6.19 9.02 -11.78
C GLY A 81 -5.11 7.95 -11.54
N PRO A 82 -4.33 8.08 -10.46
CA PRO A 82 -3.31 7.10 -10.11
C PRO A 82 -3.92 5.74 -9.68
N PRO A 83 -3.10 4.68 -9.55
CA PRO A 83 -3.58 3.38 -9.09
C PRO A 83 -4.40 3.48 -7.80
N GLY A 84 -5.49 2.73 -7.72
CA GLY A 84 -6.28 2.60 -6.50
C GLY A 84 -5.72 1.53 -5.56
N GLY A 85 -6.49 1.19 -4.51
CA GLY A 85 -6.24 -0.01 -3.71
C GLY A 85 -5.38 0.19 -2.45
N LEU A 86 -5.25 -0.89 -1.69
CA LEU A 86 -4.64 -0.87 -0.35
C LEU A 86 -3.12 -0.68 -0.39
N GLY A 87 -2.47 -1.05 -1.49
CA GLY A 87 -1.04 -0.82 -1.68
C GLY A 87 -0.71 0.65 -1.56
N ARG A 88 -1.31 1.48 -2.41
CA ARG A 88 -1.09 2.93 -2.40
C ARG A 88 -1.59 3.58 -1.11
N MET A 89 -2.76 3.16 -0.60
CA MET A 89 -3.36 3.81 0.57
C MET A 89 -2.70 3.46 1.91
N LEU A 90 -2.13 2.26 2.06
CA LEU A 90 -1.62 1.76 3.34
C LEU A 90 -0.18 1.24 3.25
N ALA A 91 0.13 0.38 2.27
CA ALA A 91 1.45 -0.26 2.19
C ALA A 91 2.56 0.77 1.89
N ALA A 92 2.39 1.56 0.83
CA ALA A 92 3.37 2.58 0.44
C ALA A 92 3.70 3.58 1.57
N PRO A 93 2.73 4.24 2.24
CA PRO A 93 3.06 5.14 3.34
C PRO A 93 3.67 4.42 4.55
N THR A 94 3.28 3.17 4.83
CA THR A 94 3.88 2.38 5.92
C THR A 94 5.35 2.07 5.63
N ILE A 95 5.66 1.61 4.42
CA ILE A 95 7.03 1.31 3.98
C ILE A 95 7.86 2.60 3.88
N ALA A 96 7.28 3.70 3.39
CA ALA A 96 7.98 4.98 3.31
C ALA A 96 8.42 5.52 4.68
N ILE A 97 7.67 5.22 5.75
CA ILE A 97 7.99 5.68 7.12
C ILE A 97 8.90 4.69 7.85
N HIS A 98 8.66 3.38 7.70
CA HIS A 98 9.26 2.35 8.55
C HIS A 98 10.23 1.42 7.82
N GLY A 99 10.22 1.40 6.49
CA GLY A 99 11.05 0.53 5.68
C GLY A 99 12.50 1.01 5.59
N THR A 100 13.40 0.08 5.26
CA THR A 100 14.77 0.42 4.87
C THR A 100 14.78 1.09 3.48
N PRO A 101 15.87 1.80 3.11
CA PRO A 101 15.99 2.36 1.76
C PRO A 101 15.77 1.33 0.65
N GLU A 102 16.28 0.11 0.83
CA GLU A 102 16.13 -0.99 -0.12
C GLU A 102 14.67 -1.47 -0.22
N GLN A 103 13.92 -1.48 0.89
CA GLN A 103 12.49 -1.81 0.88
C GLN A 103 11.66 -0.72 0.23
N ILE A 104 12.01 0.56 0.45
CA ILE A 104 11.35 1.69 -0.21
C ILE A 104 11.55 1.61 -1.72
N GLU A 105 12.80 1.45 -2.15
CA GLU A 105 13.15 1.33 -3.58
C GLU A 105 12.43 0.14 -4.24
N ARG A 106 12.43 -1.01 -3.59
CA ARG A 106 11.79 -2.23 -4.11
C ARG A 106 10.27 -2.09 -4.21
N TYR A 107 9.59 -1.70 -3.13
CA TYR A 107 8.13 -1.85 -3.04
C TYR A 107 7.35 -0.60 -3.40
N VAL A 108 7.83 0.59 -3.03
CA VAL A 108 7.01 1.80 -3.15
C VAL A 108 6.81 2.17 -4.61
N GLY A 109 7.85 2.08 -5.45
CA GLY A 109 7.72 2.36 -6.88
C GLY A 109 6.66 1.51 -7.58
N GLU A 110 6.71 0.20 -7.38
CA GLU A 110 5.80 -0.78 -7.98
C GLU A 110 4.34 -0.65 -7.49
N ILE A 111 4.15 -0.12 -6.28
CA ILE A 111 2.83 0.26 -5.78
C ILE A 111 2.31 1.50 -6.50
N LEU A 112 3.17 2.51 -6.69
CA LEU A 112 2.78 3.82 -7.21
C LEU A 112 2.48 3.81 -8.70
N ASP A 113 3.14 2.94 -9.47
CA ASP A 113 2.85 2.72 -10.89
C ASP A 113 1.83 1.60 -11.16
N GLY A 114 1.39 0.91 -10.10
CA GLY A 114 0.32 -0.09 -10.17
C GLY A 114 0.73 -1.44 -10.74
N ARG A 115 2.03 -1.71 -10.90
CA ARG A 115 2.54 -3.02 -11.33
C ARG A 115 2.31 -4.12 -10.30
N VAL A 116 2.26 -3.78 -9.01
CA VAL A 116 2.09 -4.74 -7.91
C VAL A 116 0.86 -4.38 -7.08
N GLY A 117 -0.13 -5.28 -7.09
CA GLY A 117 -1.33 -5.21 -6.27
C GLY A 117 -1.08 -5.69 -4.84
N TRP A 118 -1.72 -5.03 -3.87
CA TRP A 118 -1.60 -5.39 -2.44
C TRP A 118 -2.95 -5.63 -1.78
N CYS A 119 -3.03 -6.68 -0.98
CA CYS A 119 -4.14 -6.95 -0.08
C CYS A 119 -3.77 -6.81 1.40
N GLN A 120 -4.79 -6.82 2.26
CA GLN A 120 -4.62 -6.80 3.72
C GLN A 120 -4.79 -8.20 4.31
N LEU A 121 -3.79 -8.64 5.07
CA LEU A 121 -3.75 -9.93 5.76
C LEU A 121 -3.74 -9.72 7.28
N PHE A 122 -4.76 -9.00 7.77
CA PHE A 122 -4.86 -8.60 9.18
C PHE A 122 -5.81 -9.52 9.97
N SER A 123 -7.10 -9.49 9.61
CA SER A 123 -8.15 -10.20 10.33
C SER A 123 -8.04 -11.72 10.21
N GLU A 124 -8.44 -12.38 11.28
CA GLU A 124 -8.49 -13.84 11.42
C GLU A 124 -9.89 -14.27 11.86
N PRO A 125 -10.30 -15.53 11.67
CA PRO A 125 -11.60 -16.01 12.11
C PRO A 125 -11.89 -15.73 13.60
N ASN A 126 -10.85 -15.77 14.44
CA ASN A 126 -10.89 -15.48 15.88
C ASN A 126 -10.50 -14.04 16.25
N ALA A 127 -10.03 -13.21 15.31
CA ALA A 127 -9.51 -11.87 15.59
C ALA A 127 -9.91 -10.85 14.50
N GLY A 128 -10.97 -10.09 14.78
CA GLY A 128 -11.42 -8.95 13.97
C GLY A 128 -11.13 -7.62 14.68
N SER A 129 -12.10 -7.12 15.44
CA SER A 129 -11.96 -5.86 16.19
C SER A 129 -10.84 -5.87 17.23
N ASP A 130 -10.58 -7.03 17.86
CA ASP A 130 -9.41 -7.22 18.74
C ASP A 130 -8.24 -7.81 17.95
N LEU A 131 -7.72 -7.02 17.01
CA LEU A 131 -6.63 -7.42 16.10
C LEU A 131 -5.40 -7.96 16.85
N ALA A 132 -5.10 -7.42 18.03
CA ALA A 132 -3.93 -7.83 18.79
C ALA A 132 -4.02 -9.27 19.33
N SER A 133 -5.21 -9.87 19.32
CA SER A 133 -5.42 -11.28 19.70
C SER A 133 -5.23 -12.27 18.53
N LEU A 134 -4.62 -11.81 17.43
CA LEU A 134 -4.21 -12.66 16.31
C LEU A 134 -3.29 -13.81 16.76
N GLN A 135 -3.44 -14.95 16.07
CA GLN A 135 -2.79 -16.23 16.31
C GLN A 135 -1.91 -16.69 15.16
N CYS A 136 -2.04 -16.12 13.95
CA CYS A 136 -1.07 -16.33 12.88
C CYS A 136 0.32 -16.00 13.42
N ARG A 137 1.25 -16.94 13.30
CA ARG A 137 2.59 -16.84 13.87
C ARG A 137 3.64 -16.78 12.76
N ALA A 138 4.74 -16.10 13.06
CA ALA A 138 5.92 -16.07 12.23
C ALA A 138 7.10 -16.51 13.09
N GLU A 139 7.68 -17.65 12.77
CA GLU A 139 8.80 -18.24 13.48
C GLU A 139 10.08 -18.03 12.65
N ARG A 140 11.15 -17.55 13.28
CA ARG A 140 12.39 -17.26 12.56
C ARG A 140 13.18 -18.55 12.35
N ASP A 141 13.50 -18.87 11.10
CA ASP A 141 14.40 -19.96 10.73
C ASP A 141 15.58 -19.38 9.92
N GLY A 142 16.72 -19.21 10.57
CA GLY A 142 17.90 -18.57 9.95
C GLY A 142 17.63 -17.12 9.51
N ASP A 143 17.70 -16.89 8.21
CA ASP A 143 17.40 -15.62 7.53
C ASP A 143 15.96 -15.54 7.00
N GLU A 144 15.17 -16.59 7.17
CA GLU A 144 13.77 -16.68 6.72
C GLU A 144 12.79 -16.65 7.90
N TRP A 145 11.51 -16.45 7.57
CA TRP A 145 10.38 -16.52 8.50
C TRP A 145 9.39 -17.56 7.99
N VAL A 146 9.13 -18.59 8.79
CA VAL A 146 8.11 -19.60 8.54
C VAL A 146 6.79 -19.09 9.12
N ILE A 147 5.77 -18.98 8.27
CA ILE A 147 4.50 -18.37 8.65
C ILE A 147 3.43 -19.46 8.69
N THR A 148 2.68 -19.53 9.77
CA THR A 148 1.55 -20.45 9.86
C THR A 148 0.33 -19.75 10.43
N GLY A 149 -0.78 -19.83 9.70
CA GLY A 149 -2.05 -19.28 10.17
C GLY A 149 -3.11 -19.18 9.09
N GLN A 150 -4.19 -18.49 9.45
CA GLN A 150 -5.30 -18.23 8.55
C GLN A 150 -5.72 -16.76 8.68
N LYS A 151 -5.91 -16.10 7.54
CA LYS A 151 -6.51 -14.77 7.42
C LYS A 151 -7.89 -14.87 6.77
N VAL A 152 -8.74 -13.89 7.04
CA VAL A 152 -10.10 -13.81 6.50
C VAL A 152 -10.51 -12.36 6.27
N TRP A 153 -11.53 -12.16 5.43
CA TRP A 153 -11.97 -10.84 4.95
C TRP A 153 -10.90 -10.11 4.13
N THR A 154 -9.95 -10.86 3.55
CA THR A 154 -8.90 -10.31 2.70
C THR A 154 -9.49 -9.86 1.37
N SER A 155 -9.67 -8.55 1.23
CA SER A 155 -10.18 -7.94 0.00
C SER A 155 -9.18 -8.11 -1.13
N GLY A 156 -9.62 -8.69 -2.26
CA GLY A 156 -8.79 -8.83 -3.46
C GLY A 156 -7.60 -9.78 -3.34
N GLY A 157 -7.54 -10.65 -2.32
CA GLY A 157 -6.42 -11.57 -2.10
C GLY A 157 -6.14 -12.49 -3.29
N GLN A 158 -7.16 -12.86 -4.07
CA GLN A 158 -7.02 -13.73 -5.24
C GLN A 158 -6.47 -13.04 -6.49
N VAL A 159 -6.29 -11.71 -6.44
CA VAL A 159 -5.74 -10.89 -7.52
C VAL A 159 -4.63 -9.96 -7.04
N SER A 160 -4.12 -10.16 -5.82
CA SER A 160 -3.03 -9.37 -5.27
C SER A 160 -1.74 -10.17 -5.33
N ASP A 161 -0.65 -9.50 -5.72
CA ASP A 161 0.68 -10.10 -5.77
C ASP A 161 1.31 -10.11 -4.37
N MET A 162 1.04 -9.07 -3.57
CA MET A 162 1.59 -8.90 -2.23
C MET A 162 0.50 -8.74 -1.16
N GLY A 163 0.86 -9.06 0.09
CA GLY A 163 0.03 -8.91 1.27
C GLY A 163 0.73 -8.11 2.37
N MET A 164 -0.02 -7.22 3.00
CA MET A 164 0.39 -6.63 4.29
C MET A 164 0.04 -7.61 5.39
N LEU A 165 0.98 -8.48 5.77
CA LEU A 165 0.76 -9.52 6.77
C LEU A 165 1.10 -9.02 8.17
N LEU A 166 0.19 -9.26 9.11
CA LEU A 166 0.46 -9.17 10.54
C LEU A 166 0.53 -10.58 11.13
N ALA A 167 1.65 -10.90 11.75
CA ALA A 167 1.87 -12.17 12.41
C ALA A 167 2.58 -11.97 13.75
N ARG A 168 2.29 -12.87 14.69
CA ARG A 168 2.90 -12.92 16.01
C ARG A 168 4.31 -13.49 15.90
N THR A 169 5.29 -12.66 16.22
CA THR A 169 6.72 -13.02 16.22
C THR A 169 7.25 -13.31 17.61
N ASP A 170 6.60 -12.77 18.65
CA ASP A 170 6.95 -13.02 20.04
C ASP A 170 5.68 -13.21 20.89
N PRO A 171 5.37 -14.44 21.32
CA PRO A 171 4.19 -14.72 22.14
C PRO A 171 4.37 -14.34 23.61
N ASP A 172 5.60 -14.11 24.08
CA ASP A 172 5.90 -13.81 25.48
C ASP A 172 5.79 -12.30 25.79
N LEU A 173 5.79 -11.46 24.76
CA LEU A 173 5.52 -10.03 24.87
C LEU A 173 4.03 -9.71 25.04
N PRO A 174 3.70 -8.53 25.62
CA PRO A 174 2.34 -8.02 25.61
C PRO A 174 1.75 -8.06 24.20
N LYS A 175 0.46 -8.41 24.08
CA LYS A 175 -0.16 -8.78 22.80
C LYS A 175 0.07 -7.79 21.65
N HIS A 176 0.17 -6.49 21.92
CA HIS A 176 0.43 -5.43 20.94
C HIS A 176 1.90 -5.29 20.53
N ALA A 177 2.84 -5.71 21.38
CA ALA A 177 4.28 -5.59 21.15
C ALA A 177 4.89 -6.83 20.47
N GLY A 178 4.20 -7.97 20.53
CA GLY A 178 4.64 -9.24 19.95
C GLY A 178 4.21 -9.49 18.50
N ILE A 179 3.83 -8.45 17.75
CA ILE A 179 3.33 -8.55 16.38
C ILE A 179 4.28 -7.80 15.45
N SER A 180 4.58 -8.40 14.30
CA SER A 180 5.37 -7.78 13.24
C SER A 180 4.57 -7.66 11.94
N TRP A 181 4.95 -6.66 11.15
CA TRP A 181 4.41 -6.41 9.80
C TRP A 181 5.37 -6.97 8.76
N PHE A 182 4.83 -7.67 7.77
CA PHE A 182 5.59 -8.28 6.69
C PHE A 182 5.01 -7.86 5.34
N ALA A 183 5.92 -7.55 4.40
CA ALA A 183 5.63 -7.60 2.98
C ALA A 183 5.63 -9.08 2.57
N PHE A 184 4.46 -9.64 2.30
CA PHE A 184 4.26 -11.08 2.11
C PHE A 184 3.91 -11.38 0.65
N ASP A 185 4.65 -12.29 0.01
CA ASP A 185 4.34 -12.75 -1.35
C ASP A 185 3.08 -13.63 -1.33
N MET A 186 2.09 -13.31 -2.16
CA MET A 186 0.86 -14.10 -2.23
C MET A 186 0.99 -15.32 -3.16
N ASP A 187 1.98 -15.33 -4.05
CA ASP A 187 2.24 -16.41 -5.02
C ASP A 187 3.46 -17.23 -4.60
N GLN A 188 3.31 -17.95 -3.49
CA GLN A 188 4.33 -18.87 -3.00
C GLN A 188 3.73 -20.19 -2.52
N PRO A 189 4.49 -21.30 -2.53
CA PRO A 189 4.05 -22.56 -1.94
C PRO A 189 3.56 -22.37 -0.50
N GLY A 190 2.53 -23.12 -0.11
CA GLY A 190 1.95 -23.01 1.22
C GLY A 190 0.88 -21.92 1.38
N VAL A 191 0.71 -21.03 0.39
CA VAL A 191 -0.37 -20.01 0.39
C VAL A 191 -1.56 -20.51 -0.44
N GLU A 192 -2.71 -20.67 0.21
CA GLU A 192 -3.98 -20.99 -0.45
C GLU A 192 -5.00 -19.87 -0.25
N VAL A 193 -5.40 -19.23 -1.35
CA VAL A 193 -6.46 -18.21 -1.34
C VAL A 193 -7.80 -18.83 -1.72
N ARG A 194 -8.78 -18.74 -0.81
CA ARG A 194 -10.16 -19.23 -1.03
C ARG A 194 -11.16 -18.08 -1.07
N PRO A 195 -11.79 -17.80 -2.23
CA PRO A 195 -12.80 -16.75 -2.33
C PRO A 195 -14.04 -17.03 -1.48
N LEU A 196 -14.54 -15.99 -0.80
CA LEU A 196 -15.78 -16.02 -0.02
C LEU A 196 -16.91 -15.39 -0.82
N THR A 197 -17.94 -16.17 -1.14
CA THR A 197 -19.12 -15.64 -1.84
C THR A 197 -20.01 -14.87 -0.87
N GLU A 198 -20.18 -13.58 -1.12
CA GLU A 198 -21.03 -12.68 -0.36
C GLU A 198 -22.50 -12.83 -0.77
N MET A 199 -23.42 -12.24 0.01
CA MET A 199 -24.85 -12.20 -0.32
C MET A 199 -25.14 -11.51 -1.67
N THR A 200 -24.22 -10.68 -2.17
CA THR A 200 -24.30 -10.06 -3.50
C THR A 200 -24.02 -11.02 -4.65
N GLY A 201 -23.60 -12.26 -4.35
CA GLY A 201 -23.17 -13.26 -5.34
C GLY A 201 -21.76 -13.03 -5.88
N ARG A 202 -21.06 -12.01 -5.39
CA ARG A 202 -19.65 -11.71 -5.73
C ARG A 202 -18.73 -12.30 -4.67
N ALA A 203 -17.45 -12.45 -5.01
CA ALA A 203 -16.42 -12.85 -4.06
C ALA A 203 -15.30 -11.80 -4.02
N LEU A 204 -15.54 -10.71 -3.30
CA LEU A 204 -14.55 -9.64 -3.13
C LEU A 204 -13.59 -9.96 -1.98
N PHE A 205 -14.01 -10.80 -1.04
CA PHE A 205 -13.23 -11.24 0.11
C PHE A 205 -12.73 -12.67 -0.05
N ASN A 206 -11.67 -13.00 0.69
CA ASN A 206 -11.08 -14.32 0.70
C ASN A 206 -10.72 -14.75 2.12
N GLU A 207 -10.67 -16.06 2.32
CA GLU A 207 -9.81 -16.69 3.31
C GLU A 207 -8.43 -16.93 2.68
N VAL A 208 -7.38 -16.79 3.47
CA VAL A 208 -6.01 -17.10 3.06
C VAL A 208 -5.41 -18.03 4.10
N PHE A 209 -5.07 -19.23 3.68
CA PHE A 209 -4.40 -20.24 4.50
C PHE A 209 -2.92 -20.18 4.19
N ILE A 210 -2.08 -20.23 5.23
CA ILE A 210 -0.61 -20.17 5.12
C ILE A 210 -0.07 -21.30 5.97
N ASP A 211 0.52 -22.30 5.33
CA ASP A 211 0.87 -23.58 5.98
C ASP A 211 2.38 -23.87 6.11
N GLU A 212 3.27 -23.00 5.62
CA GLU A 212 4.73 -22.97 5.89
C GLU A 212 5.34 -21.70 5.27
#